data_AF-A0A1G8ZFE1-F1
#
_entry.id   AF-A0A1G8ZFE1-F1
#
_cell.length_a   1.000
_cell.length_b   1.000
_cell.length_c   1.000
_cell.angle_alpha   90.00
_cell.angle_beta   90.00
_cell.angle_gamma   90.00
#
_symmetry.space_group_name_H-M   'P 1'
#
loop_
_entity.id
_entity.type
_entity.pdbx_description
1 polymer ?
#
loop_
_entity_poly.entity_id
_entity_poly.type
_entity_poly.pdbx_seq_one_letter_code
_entity_poly.pdbx_strand_id
1 'polypeptide(L)' 'MFTLFLILLIVAIVIVTHLIVTYLLKNDIKIVGIAIGFVGVIAAIIVFGIAMGSFTDYVAGELEFFYR' A
#
# COMPACT_ATOMS: atom_id res chain seq x y z
N MET A 1 7.43 -6.38 13.56
CA MET A 1 8.50 -6.05 12.59
C MET A 1 8.02 -6.10 11.13
N PHE A 2 7.26 -7.12 10.72
CA PHE A 2 6.68 -7.22 9.36
C PHE A 2 5.76 -6.04 8.96
N THR A 3 4.99 -5.50 9.91
CA THR A 3 4.08 -4.36 9.69
C THR A 3 4.79 -3.08 9.26
N LEU A 4 6.00 -2.80 9.80
CA LEU A 4 6.80 -1.64 9.39
C LEU A 4 7.28 -1.75 7.94
N PHE A 5 7.62 -2.97 7.50
CA PHE A 5 7.95 -3.23 6.10
C PHE A 5 6.74 -3.04 5.19
N LEU A 6 5.55 -3.48 5.61
CA LEU A 6 4.32 -3.26 4.83
C LEU A 6 3.98 -1.78 4.68
N ILE A 7 4.18 -0.97 5.74
CA ILE A 7 3.98 0.48 5.66
C ILE A 7 4.98 1.11 4.67
N LEU A 8 6.26 0.75 4.76
CA LEU A 8 7.27 1.22 3.80
C LEU A 8 6.94 0.80 2.37
N LEU A 9 6.42 -0.41 2.18
CA LEU A 9 5.99 -0.92 0.88
C LEU A 9 4.83 -0.10 0.30
N ILE A 10 3.84 0.29 1.11
CA ILE A 10 2.74 1.16 0.68
C ILE A 10 3.28 2.51 0.19
N VAL A 11 4.19 3.12 0.95
CA VAL A 11 4.83 4.38 0.56
C VAL A 11 5.57 4.23 -0.77
N ALA A 12 6.33 3.15 -0.94
CA ALA A 12 7.05 2.87 -2.18
C ALA A 12 6.09 2.70 -3.36
N ILE A 13 5.00 1.94 -3.21
CA ILE A 13 3.98 1.75 -4.26
C ILE A 13 3.40 3.10 -4.69
N VAL A 14 3.02 3.96 -3.73
CA VAL A 14 2.42 5.25 -4.03
C VAL A 14 3.41 6.16 -4.77
N ILE A 15 4.65 6.25 -4.29
CA ILE A 15 5.68 7.10 -4.92
C ILE A 15 5.99 6.61 -6.34
N VAL A 16 6.22 5.30 -6.52
CA VAL A 16 6.54 4.72 -7.83
C VAL A 16 5.37 4.90 -8.80
N THR A 17 4.15 4.62 -8.36
CA THR A 17 2.94 4.83 -9.18
C THR A 17 2.84 6.29 -9.59
N HIS A 18 3.03 7.23 -8.65
CA HIS A 18 2.95 8.65 -8.95
C HIS A 18 4.02 9.09 -9.97
N LEU A 19 5.27 8.62 -9.83
CA LEU A 19 6.35 8.92 -10.76
C LEU A 19 6.05 8.39 -12.17
N ILE A 20 5.63 7.13 -12.28
CA ILE A 20 5.32 6.50 -13.58
C ILE A 20 4.15 7.20 -14.26
N VAL A 21 3.06 7.43 -13.53
CA VAL A 21 1.86 8.09 -14.08
C VAL A 21 2.20 9.50 -14.54
N THR A 22 2.93 10.27 -13.73
CA THR A 22 3.35 11.63 -14.09
C THR A 22 4.24 11.62 -15.34
N TYR A 23 5.16 10.67 -15.46
CA TYR A 23 5.99 10.51 -16.64
C TYR A 23 5.15 10.18 -17.89
N LEU A 24 4.21 9.25 -17.79
CA LEU A 24 3.36 8.86 -18.92
C LEU A 24 2.46 10.01 -19.38
N LEU A 25 1.89 10.77 -18.45
CA LEU A 25 1.06 11.94 -18.76
C LEU A 25 1.86 13.05 -19.45
N LYS A 26 3.12 13.26 -19.05
CA LYS A 26 4.02 14.24 -19.70
C LYS A 26 4.37 13.87 -21.13
N ASN A 27 4.28 12.59 -21.51
CA ASN A 27 4.56 12.09 -22.86
C ASN A 27 3.28 11.84 -23.68
N ASP A 28 2.15 12.45 -23.29
CA ASP A 28 0.82 12.27 -23.92
C ASP A 28 0.28 10.83 -23.93
N ILE A 29 0.85 9.92 -23.13
CA ILE A 29 0.41 8.52 -23.01
C ILE A 29 -0.69 8.39 -21.95
N LYS A 30 -1.85 9.03 -22.19
CA LYS A 30 -2.91 9.21 -21.19
C LYS A 30 -3.58 7.91 -20.75
N ILE A 31 -3.97 7.05 -21.68
CA ILE A 31 -4.71 5.81 -21.38
C ILE A 31 -3.86 4.86 -20.53
N VAL A 32 -2.58 4.69 -20.88
CA VAL A 32 -1.66 3.84 -20.13
C VAL A 32 -1.38 4.43 -18.75
N GLY A 33 -1.21 5.75 -18.65
CA GLY A 33 -1.04 6.44 -17.36
C GLY A 33 -2.22 6.20 -16.42
N ILE A 34 -3.45 6.31 -16.92
CA ILE A 34 -4.67 6.05 -16.13
C ILE A 34 -4.74 4.58 -15.70
N ALA A 35 -4.46 3.64 -16.62
CA ALA A 35 -4.47 2.22 -16.31
C ALA A 35 -3.45 1.85 -15.22
N ILE A 36 -2.21 2.34 -15.32
CA ILE A 36 -1.18 2.10 -14.30
C ILE A 36 -1.56 2.75 -12.97
N GLY A 37 -2.11 3.97 -12.99
CA GLY A 37 -2.60 4.63 -11.79
C GLY A 37 -3.65 3.78 -11.07
N PHE A 38 -4.61 3.23 -11.82
CA PHE A 38 -5.65 2.36 -11.28
C PHE A 38 -5.08 1.06 -10.67
N VAL A 39 -4.15 0.40 -11.38
CA VAL A 39 -3.45 -0.79 -10.88
C VAL A 39 -2.67 -0.49 -9.61
N GLY A 40 -1.97 0.64 -9.55
CA GLY A 40 -1.20 1.06 -8.38
C GLY A 40 -2.08 1.32 -7.16
N VAL A 41 -3.26 1.91 -7.35
CA VAL A 41 -4.25 2.10 -6.27
C VAL A 41 -4.75 0.75 -5.77
N ILE A 42 -5.10 -0.19 -6.65
CA ILE A 42 -5.54 -1.54 -6.25
C ILE A 42 -4.44 -2.24 -5.44
N ALA A 43 -3.20 -2.18 -5.92
CA ALA A 43 -2.06 -2.78 -5.22
C ALA A 43 -1.88 -2.17 -3.82
N ALA A 44 -1.99 -0.84 -3.68
CA ALA A 44 -1.90 -0.17 -2.38
C ALA A 44 -3.02 -0.60 -1.42
N ILE A 45 -4.25 -0.75 -1.91
CA ILE A 45 -5.39 -1.21 -1.10
C ILE A 45 -5.17 -2.65 -0.58
N ILE A 46 -4.69 -3.55 -1.43
CA ILE A 46 -4.42 -4.94 -1.04
C ILE A 46 -3.35 -5.01 0.04
N VAL A 47 -2.22 -4.30 -0.15
CA VAL A 47 -1.12 -4.28 0.82
C VAL A 47 -1.57 -3.64 2.14
N PHE A 48 -2.38 -2.58 2.08
CA PHE A 48 -2.97 -1.96 3.26
C PHE A 48 -3.88 -2.93 4.04
N GLY A 49 -4.71 -3.71 3.35
CA GLY A 49 -5.54 -4.74 3.98
C GLY A 49 -4.72 -5.79 4.74
N ILE A 50 -3.60 -6.24 4.15
CA ILE A 50 -2.68 -7.18 4.81
C ILE A 50 -2.01 -6.53 6.03
N ALA A 51 -1.60 -5.27 5.92
CA ALA A 51 -1.00 -4.52 7.03
C ALA A 51 -1.96 -4.38 8.22
N MET A 52 -3.23 -4.08 7.95
CA MET A 52 -4.27 -3.98 8.97
C MET A 52 -4.50 -5.32 9.68
N GLY A 53 -4.59 -6.43 8.94
CA GLY A 53 -4.73 -7.76 9.55
C GLY A 53 -3.57 -8.07 10.50
N SER A 54 -2.33 -7.87 10.05
CA SER A 54 -1.15 -8.07 10.89
C SER A 54 -1.11 -7.14 12.11
N PHE A 55 -1.64 -5.93 12.00
CA PHE A 55 -1.72 -4.99 13.12
C PHE A 55 -2.78 -5.42 14.14
N THR A 56 -3.96 -5.85 13.67
CA THR A 56 -5.02 -6.36 14.53
C THR A 56 -4.57 -7.59 15.32
N ASP A 57 -3.88 -8.54 14.68
CA ASP A 57 -3.35 -9.73 15.36
C ASP A 57 -2.33 -9.36 16.45
N TYR A 58 -1.45 -8.40 16.15
CA TYR A 58 -0.48 -7.89 17.13
C TYR A 58 -1.18 -7.25 18.33
N VAL A 59 -2.15 -6.38 18.10
CA VAL A 59 -2.89 -5.71 19.18
C VAL A 59 -3.74 -6.70 19.98
N ALA A 60 -4.34 -7.70 19.32
CA ALA A 60 -5.10 -8.74 20.00
C ALA A 60 -4.24 -9.56 20.96
N GLY A 61 -3.02 -9.95 20.54
CA GLY A 61 -2.08 -10.67 21.41
C GLY A 61 -1.64 -9.85 22.63
N GLU A 62 -1.45 -8.54 22.47
CA GLU A 62 -1.15 -7.65 23.60
C GLU A 62 -2.36 -7.44 24.53
N LEU A 63 -3.59 -7.44 24.00
CA LEU A 63 -4.81 -7.35 24.80
C LEU A 63 -5.08 -8.62 25.62
N GLU A 64 -4.77 -9.80 25.10
CA GLU A 64 -4.89 -11.06 25.85
C GLU A 64 -4.06 -11.07 27.14
N PHE A 65 -2.94 -10.33 27.17
CA PHE A 65 -2.14 -10.15 28.39
C PHE A 65 -2.90 -9.44 29.51
N PHE A 66 -3.83 -8.52 29.18
CA PHE A 66 -4.61 -7.75 30.17
C PHE A 66 -5.88 -8.47 30.65
N TYR A 67 -6.34 -9.50 29.94
CA TYR A 67 -7.52 -10.29 30.28
C TYR A 67 -7.19 -11.56 31.08
N ARG A 68 -5.94 -11.72 31.53
CA ARG A 68 -5.46 -12.81 32.38
C ARG A 68 -5.16 -12.31 33.79
#